data_AF-A0A379ZS85-F1
#
_entry.id   AF-A0A379ZS85-F1
#
_cell.length_a   1.000
_cell.length_b   1.000
_cell.length_c   1.000
_cell.angle_alpha   90.00
_cell.angle_beta   90.00
_cell.angle_gamma   90.00
#
_symmetry.space_group_name_H-M   'P 1'
#
loop_
_entity.id
_entity.type
_entity.pdbx_description
1 polymer ?
#
loop_
_entity_poly.entity_id
_entity_poly.type
_entity_poly.pdbx_seq_one_letter_code
_entity_poly.pdbx_strand_id
1 'polypeptide(L)' 'MSISVEGEPVQHRARFPLWQLYLQRYRTRRSLLQLDDAQLADIGLSRAQAMQEGRKPFWRT' A
#
# COMPACT_ATOMS: atom_id res chain seq x y z
N MET A 1 -39.84 -10.62 -29.29
CA MET A 1 -38.44 -10.13 -29.33
C MET A 1 -38.23 -9.32 -28.06
N SER A 2 -37.86 -10.00 -26.97
CA SER A 2 -37.68 -9.37 -25.66
C SER A 2 -36.29 -9.76 -25.22
N ILE A 3 -35.32 -8.86 -25.41
CA ILE A 3 -33.97 -9.06 -24.90
C ILE A 3 -33.98 -8.71 -23.41
N SER A 4 -34.12 -9.71 -22.55
CA SER A 4 -33.85 -9.54 -21.12
C SER A 4 -32.34 -9.32 -20.95
N VAL A 5 -31.93 -8.06 -20.78
CA VAL A 5 -30.57 -7.72 -20.37
C VAL A 5 -30.50 -7.95 -18.87
N GLU A 6 -30.17 -9.18 -18.47
CA GLU A 6 -29.84 -9.49 -17.09
C GLU A 6 -28.49 -8.84 -16.77
N GLY A 7 -28.49 -7.95 -15.78
CA GLY A 7 -27.33 -7.16 -15.40
C GLY A 7 -26.15 -8.04 -14.98
N GLU A 8 -25.00 -7.78 -15.62
CA GLU A 8 -23.69 -8.33 -15.27
C GLU A 8 -23.43 -8.25 -13.75
N PRO A 9 -22.86 -9.30 -13.13
CA PRO A 9 -22.59 -9.31 -11.71
C PRO A 9 -21.56 -8.22 -11.38
N VAL A 10 -21.99 -7.24 -10.58
CA VAL A 10 -21.14 -6.20 -10.02
C VAL A 10 -19.97 -6.87 -9.33
N GLN A 11 -18.77 -6.71 -9.90
CA GLN A 11 -17.55 -7.29 -9.38
C GLN A 11 -17.38 -6.86 -7.93
N HIS A 12 -17.48 -7.82 -7.00
CA HIS A 12 -17.13 -7.61 -5.61
C HIS A 12 -15.67 -7.19 -5.57
N ARG A 13 -15.42 -5.88 -5.50
CA ARG A 13 -14.11 -5.29 -5.30
C ARG A 13 -13.55 -5.96 -4.06
N ALA A 14 -12.63 -6.91 -4.26
CA ALA A 14 -12.13 -7.76 -3.20
C ALA A 14 -11.63 -6.85 -2.09
N ARG A 15 -12.40 -6.77 -1.00
CA ARG A 15 -12.01 -6.01 0.18
C ARG A 15 -10.98 -6.90 0.85
N PHE A 16 -9.72 -6.73 0.45
CA PHE A 16 -8.61 -7.31 1.20
C PHE A 16 -8.84 -6.93 2.66
N PRO A 17 -8.87 -7.92 3.57
CA PRO A 17 -9.18 -7.65 4.94
C PRO A 17 -8.15 -6.64 5.48
N LEU A 18 -8.61 -5.65 6.25
CA LEU A 18 -7.81 -4.49 6.65
C LEU A 18 -6.43 -4.87 7.25
N TRP A 19 -6.33 -6.03 7.89
CA TRP A 19 -5.07 -6.57 8.42
C TRP A 19 -4.00 -6.80 7.34
N GLN A 20 -4.36 -7.28 6.14
CA GLN A 20 -3.41 -7.49 5.04
C GLN A 20 -2.84 -6.16 4.57
N LEU A 21 -3.68 -5.13 4.46
CA LEU A 21 -3.26 -3.78 4.12
C LEU A 21 -2.31 -3.20 5.18
N TYR A 22 -2.64 -3.37 6.47
CA TYR A 22 -1.77 -2.90 7.56
C TYR A 22 -0.43 -3.63 7.59
N LEU A 23 -0.41 -4.95 7.37
CA LEU A 23 0.83 -5.72 7.29
C LEU A 23 1.69 -5.30 6.11
N GLN A 24 1.08 -5.08 4.93
CA GLN A 24 1.80 -4.60 3.76
C GLN A 24 2.48 -3.26 4.05
N ARG A 25 1.74 -2.30 4.62
CA ARG A 25 2.27 -0.99 5.01
C ARG A 25 3.40 -1.09 6.03
N TYR A 26 3.24 -1.95 7.04
CA TYR A 26 4.28 -2.19 8.03
C TYR A 26 5.57 -2.73 7.39
N ARG A 27 5.47 -3.69 6.47
CA ARG A 27 6.62 -4.25 5.76
C ARG A 27 7.31 -3.18 4.91
N THR A 28 6.56 -2.44 4.10
CA THR A 28 7.12 -1.36 3.27
C THR A 28 7.82 -0.29 4.10
N ARG A 29 7.23 0.14 5.22
CA ARG A 29 7.85 1.12 6.13
C ARG A 29 9.14 0.61 6.77
N ARG A 30 9.18 -0.67 7.17
CA ARG A 30 10.43 -1.26 7.67
C ARG A 30 11.48 -1.38 6.58
N SER A 31 11.09 -1.73 5.35
CA SER A 31 12.01 -1.78 4.21
C SER A 31 12.63 -0.41 3.97
N LEU A 32 11.86 0.68 3.98
CA LEU A 32 12.39 2.05 3.83
C LEU A 32 13.46 2.39 4.89
N LEU A 33 13.32 1.90 6.13
CA LEU A 33 14.32 2.12 7.18
C LEU A 33 15.59 1.27 7.01
N GLN A 34 15.47 0.12 6.33
CA GLN A 34 16.56 -0.82 6.07
C GLN A 34 17.38 -0.48 4.82
N LEU A 35 16.81 0.30 3.89
CA LEU A 35 17.52 0.74 2.68
C LEU A 35 18.65 1.72 3.02
N ASP A 36 19.73 1.61 2.25
CA ASP A 36 20.86 2.54 2.31
C ASP A 36 20.55 3.85 1.56
N ASP A 37 21.30 4.91 1.84
CA ASP A 37 21.06 6.25 1.31
C ASP A 37 21.11 6.28 -0.24
N ALA A 38 21.98 5.47 -0.85
CA ALA A 38 22.05 5.31 -2.30
C ALA A 38 20.80 4.64 -2.89
N GLN A 39 20.24 3.65 -2.20
CA GLN A 39 19.02 2.95 -2.63
C GLN A 39 17.78 3.82 -2.43
N LEU A 40 17.77 4.64 -1.39
CA LEU A 40 16.74 5.66 -1.19
C LEU A 40 16.80 6.72 -2.29
N ALA A 41 17.99 7.14 -2.69
CA ALA A 41 18.18 8.10 -3.77
C ALA A 41 17.69 7.55 -5.13
N ASP A 42 17.88 6.25 -5.40
CA ASP A 42 17.38 5.59 -6.61
C ASP A 42 15.85 5.66 -6.75
N ILE A 43 15.12 5.57 -5.63
CA ILE A 43 13.67 5.74 -5.58
C ILE A 43 13.23 7.20 -5.33
N GLY A 44 14.17 8.15 -5.36
CA GLY A 44 13.91 9.58 -5.19
C GLY A 44 13.52 9.99 -3.75
N LEU A 45 13.88 9.20 -2.74
CA LEU A 45 13.65 9.50 -1.33
C LEU A 45 14.94 9.93 -0.63
N SER A 46 14.84 10.91 0.25
CA SER A 46 15.91 11.24 1.20
C SER A 46 15.84 10.35 2.45
N ARG A 47 16.97 10.19 3.13
CA ARG A 47 17.02 9.49 4.42
C ARG A 47 16.06 10.08 5.45
N ALA A 48 15.91 11.40 5.48
CA ALA A 48 14.98 12.09 6.35
C ALA A 48 13.51 11.71 6.05
N GLN A 49 13.12 11.64 4.77
CA GLN A 49 11.77 11.22 4.36
C GLN A 49 11.51 9.75 4.69
N ALA A 50 12.47 8.85 4.43
CA ALA A 50 12.36 7.44 4.80
C ALA A 50 12.18 7.26 6.32
N MET A 51 12.88 8.07 7.11
CA MET A 51 12.77 8.06 8.58
C MET A 51 11.45 8.63 9.09
N GLN A 52 10.95 9.70 8.46
CA GLN A 52 9.62 10.25 8.73
C GLN A 52 8.52 9.22 8.42
N GLU A 53 8.60 8.55 7.26
CA GLU A 53 7.63 7.53 6.86
C GLU A 53 7.72 6.28 7.74
N GLY A 54 8.93 5.82 8.06
CA GLY A 54 9.17 4.66 8.92
C GLY A 54 8.73 4.86 10.37
N ARG A 55 8.72 6.10 10.87
CA ARG A 55 8.23 6.45 12.21
C ARG A 55 6.72 6.61 12.29
N LYS A 56 5.99 6.62 11.16
CA LYS A 56 4.53 6.72 11.19
C LYS A 56 3.93 5.46 11.83
N PRO A 57 3.00 5.61 12.78
CA PRO A 57 2.32 4.47 13.36
C PRO A 57 1.55 3.67 12.29
N PHE A 58 1.49 2.35 12.45
CA PHE A 58 0.98 1.44 11.42
C PHE A 58 -0.48 1.68 11.03
N TRP A 59 -1.28 2.29 11.91
CA TRP A 59 -2.69 2.64 11.67
C TRP A 59 -2.89 3.93 10.87
N ARG A 60 -1.86 4.77 10.74
CA ARG A 60 -1.94 6.05 10.03
C ARG A 60 -1.52 5.89 8.58
N THR A 61 -2.38 6.36 7.67
CA THR A 61 -2.09 6.45 6.24
C THR A 61 -1.43 7.79 5.98
#